data_AF-A0A1H3M9F8-F1
#
_entry.id   AF-A0A1H3M9F8-F1
#
_cell.length_a   1.000
_cell.length_b   1.000
_cell.length_c   1.000
_cell.angle_alpha   90.00
_cell.angle_beta   90.00
_cell.angle_gamma   90.00
#
_symmetry.space_group_name_H-M   'P 1'
#
loop_
_entity.id
_entity.type
_entity.pdbx_description
1 polymer ?
#
loop_
_entity_poly.entity_id
_entity_poly.type
_entity_poly.pdbx_seq_one_letter_code
_entity_poly.pdbx_strand_id
1 'polypeptide(L)' 'MPDMASDLRRIDPPRVVQVQLDDGRWVEGFQDAWVRQSDGSWRASVSYRLDHEWGRGTHLAALPPERVRLAAILDSVKEL' A
#
# COMPACT_ATOMS: atom_id res chain seq x y z
N MET A 1 -8.86 26.07 16.83
CA MET A 1 -9.14 24.69 16.37
C MET A 1 -7.79 24.00 16.30
N PRO A 2 -7.51 22.90 17.01
CA PRO A 2 -6.24 22.21 16.82
C PRO A 2 -6.21 21.62 15.41
N ASP A 3 -5.12 21.90 14.71
CA ASP A 3 -4.78 21.35 13.41
C ASP A 3 -4.67 19.82 13.56
N MET A 4 -5.76 19.09 13.27
CA MET A 4 -5.73 17.63 13.16
C MET A 4 -5.07 17.25 11.83
N ALA A 5 -3.84 17.70 11.61
CA ALA A 5 -3.03 17.15 10.55
C ALA A 5 -2.78 15.69 10.91
N SER A 6 -3.48 14.78 10.24
CA SER A 6 -3.07 13.38 10.19
C SER A 6 -1.60 13.35 9.79
N ASP A 7 -0.72 12.93 10.70
CA ASP A 7 0.72 12.88 10.43
C ASP A 7 0.93 11.93 9.24
N LEU A 8 1.37 12.51 8.12
CA LEU A 8 1.50 11.82 6.83
C LEU A 8 2.98 11.74 6.48
N ARG A 9 3.51 10.53 6.34
CA ARG A 9 4.87 10.30 5.86
C ARG A 9 4.81 9.81 4.43
N ARG A 10 5.00 10.72 3.48
CA ARG A 10 5.04 10.38 2.05
C ARG A 10 6.29 9.58 1.72
N ILE A 11 6.15 8.69 0.75
CA ILE A 11 7.19 7.86 0.17
C ILE A 11 7.21 8.18 -1.32
N ASP A 12 8.24 8.91 -1.75
CA ASP A 12 8.48 9.26 -3.14
C ASP A 12 9.91 8.82 -3.52
N PRO A 13 10.10 7.97 -4.56
CA PRO A 13 9.05 7.39 -5.39
C PRO A 13 8.21 6.33 -4.64
N PRO A 14 6.95 6.10 -5.04
CA PRO A 14 6.11 5.08 -4.44
C PRO A 14 6.74 3.69 -4.60
N ARG A 15 6.62 2.86 -3.56
CA ARG A 15 7.25 1.54 -3.53
C ARG A 15 6.27 0.47 -4.02
N VAL A 16 6.78 -0.47 -4.80
CA VAL A 16 6.01 -1.67 -5.14
C VAL A 16 5.87 -2.54 -3.90
N VAL A 17 4.63 -2.88 -3.57
CA VAL A 17 4.26 -3.69 -2.40
C VAL A 17 3.34 -4.82 -2.82
N GLN A 18 3.26 -5.86 -2.01
CA GLN A 18 2.15 -6.80 -2.05
C GLN A 18 1.20 -6.48 -0.90
N VAL A 19 -0.07 -6.44 -1.23
CA VAL A 19 -1.19 -6.12 -0.34
C VAL A 19 -2.01 -7.38 -0.11
N GLN A 20 -2.25 -7.70 1.15
CA GLN A 20 -3.12 -8.81 1.50
C GLN A 20 -4.60 -8.38 1.47
N LEU A 21 -5.37 -9.02 0.60
CA LEU A 21 -6.82 -8.89 0.54
C LEU A 21 -7.50 -9.65 1.68
N ASP A 22 -8.76 -9.35 1.93
CA ASP A 22 -9.55 -10.05 2.97
C ASP A 22 -9.76 -11.54 2.70
N ASP A 23 -9.69 -11.98 1.44
CA ASP A 23 -9.65 -13.41 1.04
C ASP A 23 -8.29 -14.09 1.34
N GLY A 24 -7.34 -13.36 1.92
CA GLY A 24 -5.99 -13.84 2.25
C GLY A 24 -4.99 -13.83 1.09
N ARG A 25 -5.44 -13.56 -0.13
CA ARG A 25 -4.59 -13.43 -1.33
C ARG A 25 -3.70 -12.18 -1.25
N TRP A 26 -2.50 -12.28 -1.79
CA TRP A 26 -1.59 -11.13 -1.94
C TRP A 26 -1.62 -10.63 -3.38
N VAL A 27 -1.92 -9.35 -3.57
CA VAL A 27 -1.93 -8.69 -4.87
C VAL A 27 -0.87 -7.60 -4.93
N GLU A 28 -0.39 -7.29 -6.12
CA GLU A 28 0.54 -6.18 -6.30
C GLU A 28 -0.17 -4.83 -6.14
N GLY A 29 0.52 -3.90 -5.49
CA GLY A 29 0.11 -2.52 -5.33
C GLY A 29 1.29 -1.58 -5.16
N PHE A 30 0.98 -0.32 -4.92
CA PHE A 30 1.94 0.75 -4.72
C PHE A 30 1.67 1.44 -3.39
N GLN A 31 2.71 1.57 -2.58
CA GLN A 31 2.66 2.35 -1.35
C GLN A 31 3.20 3.76 -1.60
N ASP A 32 2.39 4.78 -1.33
CA ASP A 32 2.75 6.19 -1.50
C ASP A 32 2.99 6.90 -0.16
N ALA A 33 2.49 6.37 0.96
CA ALA A 33 2.65 7.01 2.26
C ALA A 33 2.42 6.07 3.45
N TRP A 34 2.76 6.56 4.64
CA TRP A 34 2.20 6.12 5.91
C TRP A 34 1.29 7.20 6.49
N VAL A 35 0.13 6.80 7.00
CA VAL A 35 -0.88 7.66 7.62
C VAL A 35 -1.00 7.30 9.09
N ARG A 36 -0.77 8.27 9.98
CA ARG A 36 -0.98 8.10 11.42
C ARG A 36 -2.48 8.10 11.73
N GLN A 37 -2.93 7.10 12.46
CA GLN A 37 -4.30 6.96 12.93
C GLN A 37 -4.47 7.65 14.30
N SER A 38 -5.72 7.90 14.69
CA SER A 38 -6.05 8.54 15.98
C SER A 38 -5.61 7.73 17.20
N ASP A 39 -5.50 6.41 17.08
CA ASP A 39 -4.96 5.53 18.12
C ASP A 39 -3.42 5.54 18.21
N GLY A 40 -2.75 6.32 17.33
CA GLY A 40 -1.30 6.45 17.28
C GLY A 40 -0.60 5.42 16.41
N SER A 41 -1.30 4.40 15.92
CA SER A 41 -0.77 3.43 14.94
C SER A 41 -0.52 4.06 13.57
N TRP A 42 0.34 3.41 12.79
CA TRP A 42 0.65 3.79 11.41
C TRP A 42 0.04 2.78 10.45
N ARG A 43 -0.65 3.28 9.43
CA ARG A 43 -1.17 2.47 8.32
C ARG A 43 -0.50 2.85 7.01
N ALA A 44 -0.18 1.87 6.19
CA ALA A 44 0.36 2.08 4.85
C ALA A 44 -0.77 2.51 3.92
N SER A 45 -0.65 3.69 3.33
CA SER A 45 -1.48 4.12 2.20
C SER A 45 -1.02 3.34 0.97
N VAL A 46 -1.90 2.49 0.46
CA VAL A 46 -1.62 1.64 -0.70
C VAL A 46 -2.70 1.79 -1.75
N SER A 47 -2.29 1.73 -3.01
CA SER A 47 -3.16 1.62 -4.16
C SER A 47 -2.90 0.31 -4.89
N TYR A 48 -3.96 -0.44 -5.23
CA TYR A 48 -3.83 -1.72 -5.92
C TYR A 48 -4.99 -1.90 -6.90
N ARG A 49 -4.80 -2.75 -7.92
CA ARG A 49 -5.84 -3.05 -8.91
C ARG A 49 -6.41 -4.43 -8.67
N LEU A 50 -7.73 -4.52 -8.75
CA LEU A 50 -8.46 -5.79 -8.72
C LEU A 50 -9.30 -5.91 -9.98
N ASP A 51 -9.24 -7.08 -10.59
CA ASP A 51 -10.15 -7.48 -11.65
C ASP A 51 -11.38 -8.12 -10.99
N HIS A 52 -12.54 -7.49 -11.16
CA HIS A 52 -13.85 -8.01 -10.76
C HIS A 52 -14.62 -8.47 -11.99
N GLU A 53 -15.68 -9.26 -11.79
CA GLU A 53 -16.57 -9.72 -12.87
C GLU A 53 -17.19 -8.57 -13.68
N TRP A 54 -17.35 -7.40 -13.04
CA TRP A 54 -17.89 -6.17 -13.63
C TRP A 54 -16.81 -5.18 -14.08
N GLY A 55 -15.53 -5.55 -14.00
CA GLY A 55 -14.41 -4.77 -14.54
C GLY A 55 -13.22 -4.57 -13.60
N ARG A 56 -12.18 -3.92 -14.12
CA ARG A 56 -10.95 -3.60 -13.36
C ARG A 56 -11.12 -2.30 -12.57
N GLY A 57 -11.01 -2.39 -11.25
CA GLY A 57 -11.07 -1.25 -10.34
C GLY A 57 -9.72 -0.94 -9.71
N THR A 58 -9.39 0.35 -9.55
CA THR A 58 -8.27 0.78 -8.69
C THR A 58 -8.83 1.07 -7.30
N HIS A 59 -8.24 0.43 -6.29
CA HIS A 59 -8.63 0.52 -4.90
C HIS A 59 -7.54 1.26 -4.13
N LEU A 60 -7.94 2.21 -3.28
CA LEU A 60 -7.06 2.87 -2.31
C LEU A 60 -7.45 2.41 -0.91
N ALA A 61 -6.48 1.96 -0.13
CA ALA A 61 -6.71 1.48 1.23
C ALA A 61 -5.58 1.89 2.17
N ALA A 62 -5.93 2.14 3.43
CA ALA A 62 -4.97 2.30 4.52
C ALA A 62 -4.92 1.01 5.33
N LEU A 63 -3.86 0.22 5.13
CA LEU A 63 -3.73 -1.12 5.72
C LEU A 63 -2.69 -1.15 6.83
N PRO A 64 -2.86 -2.04 7.84
CA PRO A 64 -1.83 -2.26 8.84
C PRO A 64 -0.55 -2.80 8.18
N PRO A 65 0.63 -2.55 8.76
CA PRO A 65 1.92 -2.97 8.21
C PRO A 65 2.01 -4.49 8.00
N GLU A 66 1.30 -5.29 8.78
CA GLU A 66 1.26 -6.75 8.63
C GLU A 66 0.60 -7.24 7.34
N ARG A 67 -0.30 -6.43 6.74
CA ARG A 67 -0.99 -6.73 5.47
C ARG A 67 -0.28 -6.13 4.25
N VAL A 68 0.87 -5.49 4.44
CA VAL A 68 1.65 -4.86 3.37
C VAL A 68 3.09 -5.32 3.47
N ARG A 69 3.56 -6.02 2.46
CA ARG A 69 4.97 -6.42 2.36
C ARG A 69 5.61 -5.73 1.16
N LEU A 70 6.88 -5.36 1.29
CA LEU A 70 7.63 -4.91 0.12
C LEU A 70 7.62 -6.05 -0.90
N ALA A 71 7.23 -5.74 -2.14
CA ALA A 71 7.47 -6.68 -3.21
C ALA A 71 8.99 -6.81 -3.29
N ALA A 72 9.51 -8.03 -3.17
CA ALA A 72 10.89 -8.26 -3.54
C ALA A 72 10.96 -7.84 -5.00
N ILE A 73 11.57 -6.68 -5.26
CA ILE A 73 12.03 -6.37 -6.59
C ILE A 73 12.98 -7.53 -6.86
N LEU A 74 12.54 -8.48 -7.70
CA LEU A 74 13.49 -9.31 -8.41
C LEU A 74 14.32 -8.28 -9.15
N ASP A 75 15.45 -7.95 -8.55
CA ASP A 75 16.55 -7.24 -9.15
C ASP A 75 16.95 -8.13 -10.34
N SER A 76 16.22 -8.00 -11.45
CA SER A 76 16.60 -8.51 -12.76
C SER A 76 17.73 -7.61 -13.27
N VAL A 77 18.77 -7.44 -12.46
CA VAL A 77 20.12 -7.27 -12.97
C VAL A 77 20.65 -8.68 -13.22
N LYS A 78 20.26 -9.21 -14.36
CA LYS A 78 21.16 -10.10 -15.08
C LYS A 78 21.17 -9.65 -16.52
N GLU A 79 22.02 -8.66 -16.74
CA GLU A 79 22.73 -8.43 -17.98
C GLU A 79 23.03 -9.77 -18.68
N LEU A 80 22.63 -9.90 -19.95
CA LEU A 80 23.32 -10.72 -20.93
C LEU A 80 23.11 -10.14 -22.33
#